data_AF-A0A965VIM8-F1
#
_entry.id   AF-A0A965VIM8-F1
#
_cell.length_a   1.000
_cell.length_b   1.000
_cell.length_c   1.000
_cell.angle_alpha   90.00
_cell.angle_beta   90.00
_cell.angle_gamma   90.00
#
_symmetry.space_group_name_H-M   'P 1'
#
loop_
_entity.id
_entity.type
_entity.pdbx_description
1 polymer ?
#
loop_
_entity_poly.entity_id
_entity_poly.type
_entity_poly.pdbx_seq_one_letter_code
_entity_poly.pdbx_strand_id
1 'polypeptide(L)'
;MRYHPLPSAMFIDHRNFFKSQLEGQSLAVFVSNDQMPTNADGSMGFKQNSDLFYLCGIDQEETLLVVFSDAFTGNPDALLFIRETNAHIAVWEGEKLSLEAARQQSGIAKVYWMRDFDSVMRPYFFQAQHIYLNENEHTRRSIDVETRQSRFNRDLKAKLPLHNFKRCAPIMHRIRAVKTAHEMEYIQQ
;
A
#
# COMPACT_ATOMS: atom_id res chain seq x y z
N MET A 1 -9.31 -13.53 8.62
CA MET A 1 -10.77 -13.68 8.46
C MET A 1 -11.03 -14.05 7.02
N ARG A 2 -11.78 -15.12 6.72
CA ARG A 2 -12.21 -15.39 5.34
C ARG A 2 -13.38 -14.45 5.02
N TYR A 3 -13.08 -13.24 4.56
CA TYR A 3 -14.08 -12.38 3.94
C TYR A 3 -14.30 -12.85 2.49
N HIS A 4 -15.50 -12.62 1.94
CA HIS A 4 -15.71 -12.81 0.50
C HIS A 4 -14.73 -11.90 -0.24
N PRO A 5 -13.91 -12.45 -1.16
CA PRO A 5 -12.91 -11.64 -1.86
C PRO A 5 -13.59 -10.47 -2.56
N LEU A 6 -13.12 -9.26 -2.25
CA LEU A 6 -13.61 -8.05 -2.89
C LEU A 6 -13.16 -8.04 -4.37
N PRO A 7 -14.01 -7.58 -5.30
CA PRO A 7 -13.66 -7.54 -6.70
C PRO A 7 -12.53 -6.54 -6.96
N SER A 8 -11.59 -6.88 -7.83
CA SER A 8 -10.46 -6.02 -8.16
C SER A 8 -10.87 -4.68 -8.78
N ALA A 9 -12.03 -4.64 -9.45
CA ALA A 9 -12.66 -3.42 -9.98
C ALA A 9 -12.84 -2.34 -8.89
N MET A 10 -13.24 -2.72 -7.68
CA MET A 10 -13.42 -1.79 -6.57
C MET A 10 -12.11 -1.10 -6.19
N PHE A 11 -11.00 -1.86 -6.14
CA PHE A 11 -9.69 -1.29 -5.85
C PHE A 11 -9.15 -0.42 -6.99
N ILE A 12 -9.47 -0.75 -8.24
CA ILE A 12 -9.16 0.08 -9.41
C ILE A 12 -9.85 1.44 -9.28
N ASP A 13 -11.15 1.46 -8.95
CA ASP A 13 -11.91 2.70 -8.78
C ASP A 13 -11.37 3.55 -7.61
N HIS A 14 -11.05 2.92 -6.49
CA HIS A 14 -10.43 3.61 -5.35
C HIS A 14 -9.10 4.28 -5.74
N ARG A 15 -8.25 3.59 -6.51
CA ARG A 15 -7.00 4.17 -7.01
C ARG A 15 -7.26 5.29 -8.01
N ASN A 16 -8.25 5.15 -8.89
CA ASN A 16 -8.64 6.20 -9.84
C ASN A 16 -9.07 7.48 -9.11
N PHE A 17 -9.92 7.35 -8.08
CA PHE A 17 -10.28 8.49 -7.25
C PHE A 17 -9.07 9.08 -6.54
N PHE A 18 -8.23 8.25 -5.92
CA PHE A 18 -7.04 8.73 -5.21
C PHE A 18 -6.07 9.48 -6.12
N LYS A 19 -5.70 8.91 -7.27
CA LYS A 19 -4.72 9.51 -8.19
C LYS A 19 -5.18 10.82 -8.80
N SER A 20 -6.49 10.99 -9.01
CA SER A 20 -7.07 12.26 -9.50
C SER A 20 -6.91 13.43 -8.52
N GLN A 21 -6.60 13.14 -7.25
CA GLN A 21 -6.40 14.14 -6.20
C GLN A 21 -4.93 14.44 -5.94
N LEU A 22 -4.03 13.71 -6.61
CA LEU A 22 -2.60 13.96 -6.54
C LEU A 22 -2.23 15.12 -7.45
N GLU A 23 -1.22 15.89 -7.04
CA GLU A 23 -0.65 16.92 -7.89
C GLU A 23 0.10 16.31 -9.07
N GLY A 24 0.32 17.10 -10.12
CA GLY A 24 1.01 16.64 -11.31
C GLY A 24 2.42 16.14 -11.01
N GLN A 25 2.87 15.17 -11.81
CA GLN A 25 4.19 14.54 -11.68
C GLN A 25 4.50 14.01 -10.27
N SER A 26 3.52 13.38 -9.63
CA SER A 26 3.67 12.86 -8.27
C SER A 26 3.41 11.37 -8.15
N LEU A 27 3.94 10.80 -7.08
CA LEU A 27 3.69 9.43 -6.66
C LEU A 27 3.37 9.38 -5.17
N ALA A 28 2.61 8.38 -4.76
CA ALA A 28 2.26 8.11 -3.38
C ALA A 28 2.72 6.71 -2.97
N VAL A 29 3.23 6.57 -1.75
CA VAL A 29 3.79 5.31 -1.23
C VAL A 29 3.06 4.86 0.03
N PHE A 30 2.65 3.59 0.03
CA PHE A 30 1.95 2.94 1.14
C PHE A 30 2.66 1.62 1.46
N VAL A 31 2.92 1.36 2.74
CA VAL A 31 3.50 0.09 3.20
C VAL A 31 2.52 -0.68 4.08
N SER A 32 2.66 -2.01 4.08
CA SER A 32 1.90 -2.88 4.97
C SER A 32 2.22 -2.56 6.44
N ASN A 33 1.42 -3.07 7.36
CA ASN A 33 1.87 -3.10 8.76
C ASN A 33 2.93 -4.19 8.97
N ASP A 34 3.59 -4.18 10.13
CA ASP A 34 4.46 -5.26 10.55
C ASP A 34 3.66 -6.44 11.13
N GLN A 35 4.23 -7.64 11.02
CA GLN A 35 3.81 -8.78 11.83
C GLN A 35 4.30 -8.57 13.26
N MET A 36 3.38 -8.37 14.20
CA MET A 36 3.74 -8.05 15.59
C MET A 36 4.05 -9.33 16.39
N PRO A 37 5.14 -9.37 17.18
CA PRO A 37 5.44 -10.51 18.04
C PRO A 37 4.52 -10.56 19.27
N THR A 38 4.29 -11.75 19.83
CA THR A 38 3.72 -11.91 21.17
C THR A 38 4.82 -12.17 22.19
N ASN A 39 5.45 -13.34 22.12
CA ASN A 39 6.49 -13.82 23.02
C ASN A 39 7.30 -14.92 22.31
N ALA A 40 8.62 -14.95 22.53
CA ALA A 40 9.53 -15.89 21.86
C ALA A 40 9.34 -15.88 20.33
N ASP A 41 8.94 -17.02 19.76
CA ASP A 41 8.65 -17.24 18.33
C ASP A 41 7.17 -17.01 17.95
N GLY A 42 6.31 -16.67 18.93
CA GLY A 42 4.91 -16.36 18.72
C GLY A 42 4.66 -15.00 18.08
N SER A 43 3.60 -14.90 17.27
CA SER A 43 3.17 -13.65 16.65
C SER A 43 1.66 -13.41 16.79
N MET A 44 1.28 -12.14 16.83
CA MET A 44 -0.11 -11.70 16.86
C MET A 44 -0.78 -11.95 15.51
N GLY A 45 -2.11 -11.93 15.46
CA GLY A 45 -2.82 -11.95 14.17
C GLY A 45 -2.42 -10.74 13.31
N PHE A 46 -2.04 -10.99 12.06
CA PHE A 46 -1.70 -9.91 11.12
C PHE A 46 -2.89 -8.96 10.94
N LYS A 47 -2.62 -7.65 10.98
CA LYS A 47 -3.61 -6.62 10.70
C LYS A 47 -3.05 -5.63 9.70
N GLN A 48 -3.57 -5.68 8.47
CA GLN A 48 -3.09 -4.83 7.39
C GLN A 48 -3.33 -3.33 7.63
N ASN A 49 -2.47 -2.51 7.04
CA ASN A 49 -2.68 -1.07 6.90
C ASN A 49 -3.96 -0.81 6.08
N SER A 50 -4.94 -0.12 6.69
CA SER A 50 -6.26 0.05 6.05
C SER A 50 -6.23 0.89 4.78
N ASP A 51 -5.30 1.84 4.64
CA ASP A 51 -5.18 2.64 3.42
C ASP A 51 -4.61 1.81 2.28
N LEU A 52 -3.56 1.01 2.56
CA LEU A 52 -3.02 0.07 1.59
C LEU A 52 -4.08 -0.94 1.15
N PHE A 53 -4.78 -1.56 2.11
CA PHE A 53 -5.84 -2.53 1.80
C PHE A 53 -6.97 -1.88 0.98
N TYR A 54 -7.38 -0.66 1.35
CA TYR A 54 -8.40 0.07 0.61
C TYR A 54 -8.02 0.30 -0.86
N LEU A 55 -6.74 0.52 -1.16
CA LEU A 55 -6.27 0.83 -2.51
C LEU A 55 -5.88 -0.39 -3.34
N CYS A 56 -5.51 -1.54 -2.74
CA CYS A 56 -5.08 -2.71 -3.52
C CYS A 56 -5.64 -4.07 -3.07
N GLY A 57 -6.34 -4.15 -1.94
CA GLY A 57 -6.98 -5.37 -1.47
C GLY A 57 -6.04 -6.47 -0.98
N ILE A 58 -4.74 -6.20 -0.91
CA ILE A 58 -3.73 -7.19 -0.50
C ILE A 58 -3.62 -7.23 1.03
N ASP A 59 -3.97 -8.37 1.61
CA ASP A 59 -3.89 -8.65 3.06
C ASP A 59 -2.68 -9.57 3.36
N GLN A 60 -1.49 -9.10 2.98
CA GLN A 60 -0.22 -9.79 3.22
C GLN A 60 0.81 -8.82 3.83
N GLU A 61 1.66 -9.33 4.71
CA GLU A 61 2.80 -8.59 5.23
C GLU A 61 3.85 -8.32 4.13
N GLU A 62 4.76 -7.39 4.41
CA GLU A 62 5.82 -6.96 3.49
C GLU A 62 5.32 -6.63 2.08
N THR A 63 4.18 -5.93 2.04
CA THR A 63 3.57 -5.41 0.81
C THR A 63 3.80 -3.90 0.74
N LEU A 64 4.11 -3.40 -0.45
CA LEU A 64 4.25 -1.96 -0.72
C LEU A 64 3.50 -1.60 -2.00
N LEU A 65 2.65 -0.58 -1.92
CA LEU A 65 1.92 -0.03 -3.04
C LEU A 65 2.47 1.35 -3.40
N VAL A 66 2.67 1.58 -4.70
CA VAL A 66 2.94 2.90 -5.26
C VAL A 66 1.82 3.26 -6.23
N VAL A 67 1.24 4.46 -6.07
CA VAL A 67 0.22 5.01 -6.98
C VAL A 67 0.75 6.28 -7.61
N PHE A 68 0.59 6.43 -8.92
CA PHE A 68 1.07 7.59 -9.67
C PHE A 68 -0.08 8.54 -9.98
N SER A 69 0.18 9.85 -10.01
CA SER A 69 -0.79 10.84 -10.46
C SER A 69 -1.14 10.64 -11.93
N ASP A 70 -2.33 11.06 -12.36
CA ASP A 70 -2.76 10.97 -13.78
C ASP A 70 -1.82 11.72 -14.75
N ALA A 71 -1.19 12.79 -14.28
CA ALA A 71 -0.25 13.59 -15.09
C ALA A 71 1.19 13.04 -15.07
N PHE A 72 1.43 11.87 -14.49
CA PHE A 72 2.77 11.27 -14.43
C PHE A 72 3.10 10.61 -15.79
N THR A 73 3.92 11.30 -16.58
CA THR A 73 4.10 11.00 -18.01
C THR A 73 4.80 9.66 -18.24
N GLY A 74 4.24 8.80 -19.10
CA GLY A 74 4.92 7.60 -19.64
C GLY A 74 5.00 6.40 -18.69
N ASN A 75 4.25 6.42 -17.59
CA ASN A 75 4.45 5.53 -16.45
C ASN A 75 3.14 4.79 -16.06
N PRO A 76 3.23 3.66 -15.32
CA PRO A 76 2.06 2.87 -14.96
C PRO A 76 1.17 3.58 -13.92
N ASP A 77 -0.13 3.27 -13.89
CA ASP A 77 -1.07 3.81 -12.88
C ASP A 77 -0.65 3.47 -11.43
N ALA A 78 -0.14 2.25 -11.24
CA ALA A 78 0.32 1.76 -9.95
C ALA A 78 1.39 0.68 -10.12
N LEU A 79 2.22 0.55 -9.09
CA LEU A 79 3.15 -0.57 -8.89
C LEU A 79 2.86 -1.23 -7.55
N LEU A 80 2.94 -2.57 -7.52
CA LEU A 80 2.78 -3.35 -6.30
C LEU A 80 4.03 -4.20 -6.07
N PHE A 81 4.50 -4.24 -4.83
CA PHE A 81 5.61 -5.05 -4.39
C PHE A 81 5.12 -5.98 -3.27
N ILE A 82 5.41 -7.27 -3.38
CA ILE A 82 5.00 -8.28 -2.39
C ILE A 82 6.20 -9.11 -1.92
N ARG A 83 6.09 -9.69 -0.71
CA ARG A 83 7.05 -10.68 -0.20
C ARG A 83 7.21 -11.83 -1.18
N GLU A 84 8.44 -12.29 -1.36
CA GLU A 84 8.71 -13.50 -2.14
C GLU A 84 8.23 -14.75 -1.41
N THR A 85 7.55 -15.63 -2.15
CA THR A 85 7.18 -16.96 -1.66
C THR A 85 8.36 -17.91 -1.84
N ASN A 86 8.74 -18.64 -0.78
CA ASN A 86 9.64 -19.78 -0.87
C ASN A 86 8.86 -21.06 -0.53
N ALA A 87 9.08 -22.15 -1.26
CA ALA A 87 8.45 -23.44 -1.00
C ALA A 87 8.68 -23.94 0.44
N HIS A 88 9.84 -23.62 1.03
CA HIS A 88 10.09 -23.88 2.45
C HIS A 88 9.24 -23.02 3.38
N ILE A 89 8.95 -21.77 3.04
CA ILE A 89 8.14 -20.84 3.85
C ILE A 89 6.66 -21.23 3.79
N ALA A 90 6.17 -21.67 2.62
CA ALA A 90 4.77 -22.02 2.41
C ALA A 90 4.27 -23.15 3.32
N VAL A 91 5.16 -24.08 3.72
CA VAL A 91 4.84 -25.18 4.63
C VAL A 91 4.54 -24.69 6.06
N TRP A 92 5.18 -23.60 6.50
CA TRP A 92 5.13 -23.13 7.88
C TRP A 92 4.28 -21.86 8.07
N GLU A 93 4.35 -20.91 7.13
CA GLU A 93 3.67 -19.61 7.22
C GLU A 93 2.41 -19.53 6.33
N GLY A 94 2.08 -20.62 5.63
CA GLY A 94 1.01 -20.67 4.64
C GLY A 94 1.42 -20.11 3.27
N GLU A 95 0.58 -20.36 2.27
CA GLU A 95 0.83 -19.93 0.90
C GLU A 95 0.73 -18.40 0.78
N LYS A 96 1.85 -17.76 0.46
CA LYS A 96 1.92 -16.34 0.13
C LYS A 96 1.54 -16.13 -1.33
N LEU A 97 0.99 -14.95 -1.65
CA LEU A 97 0.52 -14.63 -2.98
C LEU A 97 1.65 -14.77 -4.01
N SER A 98 1.37 -15.48 -5.10
CA SER A 98 2.19 -15.37 -6.30
C SER A 98 2.01 -13.99 -6.94
N LEU A 99 2.96 -13.59 -7.79
CA LEU A 99 2.82 -12.34 -8.56
C LEU A 99 1.53 -12.32 -9.39
N GLU A 100 1.11 -13.47 -9.93
CA GLU A 100 -0.11 -13.59 -10.71
C GLU A 100 -1.38 -13.45 -9.86
N ALA A 101 -1.43 -14.12 -8.70
CA ALA A 101 -2.54 -13.99 -7.77
C ALA A 101 -2.68 -12.54 -7.27
N ALA A 102 -1.55 -11.88 -6.96
CA ALA A 102 -1.55 -10.48 -6.58
C ALA A 102 -2.03 -9.55 -7.70
N ARG A 103 -1.68 -9.82 -8.97
CA ARG A 103 -2.24 -9.09 -10.14
C ARG A 103 -3.76 -9.25 -10.22
N GLN A 104 -4.25 -10.48 -10.13
CA GLN A 104 -5.68 -10.77 -10.23
C GLN A 104 -6.49 -10.12 -9.10
N GLN A 105 -6.00 -10.22 -7.86
CA GLN A 105 -6.68 -9.68 -6.68
C GLN A 105 -6.69 -8.15 -6.65
N SER A 106 -5.55 -7.50 -6.96
CA SER A 106 -5.43 -6.04 -6.89
C SER A 106 -5.91 -5.30 -8.14
N GLY A 107 -5.92 -5.97 -9.29
CA GLY A 107 -6.10 -5.35 -10.60
C GLY A 107 -4.90 -4.51 -11.05
N ILE A 108 -3.72 -4.65 -10.43
CA ILE A 108 -2.50 -3.93 -10.80
C ILE A 108 -1.69 -4.78 -11.78
N ALA A 109 -1.36 -4.25 -12.96
CA ALA A 109 -0.63 -5.01 -13.97
C ALA A 109 0.83 -5.27 -13.59
N LYS A 110 1.51 -4.26 -13.03
CA LYS A 110 2.93 -4.33 -12.67
C LYS A 110 3.11 -4.68 -11.20
N VAL A 111 3.38 -5.95 -10.96
CA VAL A 111 3.67 -6.52 -9.63
C VAL A 111 5.08 -7.10 -9.64
N TYR A 112 5.85 -6.79 -8.60
CA TYR A 112 7.25 -7.17 -8.39
C TYR A 112 7.47 -7.78 -7.01
N TRP A 113 8.65 -8.38 -6.81
CA TRP A 113 9.07 -8.81 -5.49
C TRP A 113 9.59 -7.63 -4.67
N MET A 114 9.42 -7.67 -3.35
CA MET A 114 9.83 -6.60 -2.44
C MET A 114 11.34 -6.32 -2.50
N ARG A 115 12.18 -7.35 -2.76
CA ARG A 115 13.63 -7.19 -2.93
C ARG A 115 14.02 -6.29 -4.12
N ASP A 116 13.14 -6.17 -5.11
CA ASP A 116 13.39 -5.38 -6.33
C ASP A 116 12.93 -3.92 -6.16
N PHE A 117 12.41 -3.54 -4.98
CA PHE A 117 11.85 -2.22 -4.74
C PHE A 117 12.81 -1.08 -5.07
N ASP A 118 14.01 -1.08 -4.49
CA ASP A 118 14.95 0.03 -4.66
C ASP A 118 15.41 0.18 -6.12
N SER A 119 15.63 -0.94 -6.83
CA SER A 119 16.08 -0.91 -8.23
C SER A 119 14.98 -0.45 -9.19
N VAL A 120 13.75 -0.92 -8.98
CA VAL A 120 12.57 -0.53 -9.79
C VAL A 120 12.18 0.92 -9.51
N MET A 121 12.21 1.37 -8.25
CA MET A 121 11.70 2.69 -7.87
C MET A 121 12.63 3.86 -8.15
N ARG A 122 13.95 3.62 -8.22
CA ARG A 122 14.95 4.66 -8.47
C ARG A 122 14.63 5.60 -9.64
N PRO A 123 14.32 5.12 -10.87
CA PRO A 123 13.99 6.01 -11.98
C PRO A 123 12.71 6.84 -11.75
N TYR A 124 11.74 6.30 -11.02
CA TYR A 124 10.49 7.01 -10.74
C TYR A 124 10.69 8.11 -9.70
N PHE A 125 11.49 7.85 -8.66
CA PHE A 125 11.82 8.87 -7.68
C PHE A 125 12.54 10.07 -8.31
N PHE A 126 13.42 9.85 -9.28
CA PHE A 126 14.12 10.96 -9.96
C PHE A 126 13.23 11.81 -10.86
N GLN A 127 12.12 11.26 -11.35
CA GLN A 127 11.15 11.98 -12.17
C GLN A 127 10.07 12.68 -11.35
N ALA A 128 9.80 12.20 -10.12
CA ALA A 128 8.74 12.72 -9.28
C ALA A 128 9.08 14.12 -8.74
N GLN A 129 8.18 15.08 -8.98
CA GLN A 129 8.24 16.40 -8.36
C GLN A 129 7.73 16.38 -6.92
N HIS A 130 6.72 15.54 -6.64
CA HIS A 130 6.16 15.37 -5.31
C HIS A 130 6.06 13.89 -4.92
N ILE A 131 6.40 13.60 -3.66
CA ILE A 131 6.26 12.27 -3.06
C ILE A 131 5.27 12.36 -1.92
N TYR A 132 4.11 11.72 -2.08
CA TYR A 132 3.08 11.63 -1.06
C TYR A 132 3.38 10.46 -0.12
N LEU A 133 3.53 10.78 1.16
CA LEU A 133 3.77 9.81 2.22
C LEU A 133 2.47 9.53 2.97
N ASN A 134 2.18 8.25 3.17
CA ASN A 134 1.07 7.87 4.02
C ASN A 134 1.45 7.99 5.49
N GLU A 135 0.48 8.39 6.31
CA GLU A 135 0.56 8.43 7.77
C GLU A 135 -0.89 8.51 8.26
N ASN A 136 -1.31 7.62 9.15
CA ASN A 136 -2.70 7.59 9.59
C ASN A 136 -2.95 8.69 10.64
N GLU A 137 -3.14 9.92 10.19
CA GLU A 137 -3.27 11.11 11.05
C GLU A 137 -4.68 11.17 11.67
N HIS A 138 -4.86 10.77 12.94
CA HIS A 138 -6.16 10.88 13.62
C HIS A 138 -6.05 11.70 14.90
N THR A 139 -7.03 12.55 15.20
CA THR A 139 -6.98 13.48 16.36
C THR A 139 -6.89 12.78 17.71
N ARG A 140 -7.42 11.56 17.81
CA ARG A 140 -7.35 10.70 19.01
C ARG A 140 -6.18 9.71 19.00
N ARG A 141 -5.23 9.85 18.08
CA ARG A 141 -4.11 8.93 17.92
C ARG A 141 -3.08 9.15 19.04
N SER A 142 -2.83 8.13 19.84
CA SER A 142 -1.68 8.02 20.74
C SER A 142 -0.84 6.83 20.28
N ILE A 143 0.36 7.09 19.77
CA ILE A 143 1.28 6.02 19.36
C ILE A 143 2.57 6.14 20.14
N ASP A 144 2.79 5.16 21.00
CA ASP A 144 4.05 4.99 21.73
C ASP A 144 5.05 4.12 20.96
N VAL A 145 4.56 3.30 20.01
CA VAL A 145 5.35 2.35 19.22
C VAL A 145 5.49 2.80 17.78
N GLU A 146 6.74 2.98 17.31
CA GLU A 146 6.99 3.42 15.95
C GLU A 146 6.45 2.42 14.89
N THR A 147 5.62 2.91 13.97
CA THR A 147 5.00 2.08 12.93
C THR A 147 5.95 1.83 11.75
N ARG A 148 5.70 0.76 10.97
CA ARG A 148 6.44 0.50 9.71
C ARG A 148 6.39 1.68 8.76
N GLN A 149 5.22 2.31 8.62
CA GLN A 149 5.04 3.48 7.76
C GLN A 149 5.89 4.66 8.23
N SER A 150 5.97 4.91 9.53
CA SER A 150 6.80 5.99 10.09
C SER A 150 8.30 5.73 9.85
N ARG A 151 8.77 4.49 10.02
CA ARG A 151 10.15 4.10 9.68
C ARG A 151 10.45 4.29 8.20
N PHE A 152 9.57 3.78 7.34
CA PHE A 152 9.70 3.92 5.88
C PHE A 152 9.73 5.38 5.44
N ASN A 153 8.85 6.23 6.01
CA ASN A 153 8.81 7.66 5.73
C ASN A 153 10.12 8.35 6.14
N ARG A 154 10.68 8.01 7.30
CA ARG A 154 11.98 8.52 7.77
C ARG A 154 13.10 8.13 6.80
N ASP A 155 13.17 6.85 6.46
CA ASP A 155 14.25 6.32 5.62
C ASP A 155 14.18 6.90 4.20
N LEU A 156 12.97 7.05 3.64
CA LEU A 156 12.78 7.63 2.32
C LEU A 156 13.15 9.13 2.29
N LYS A 157 12.81 9.89 3.34
CA LYS A 157 13.25 11.29 3.49
C LYS A 157 14.76 11.41 3.60
N ALA A 158 15.42 10.49 4.32
CA ALA A 158 16.88 10.46 4.42
C ALA A 158 17.54 10.11 3.08
N LYS A 159 16.96 9.19 2.30
CA LYS A 159 17.43 8.80 0.95
C LYS A 159 17.23 9.92 -0.09
N LEU A 160 16.15 10.71 0.04
CA LEU A 160 15.71 11.69 -0.95
C LEU A 160 15.49 13.09 -0.31
N PRO A 161 16.53 13.72 0.27
CA PRO A 161 16.36 14.91 1.11
C PRO A 161 15.93 16.16 0.34
N LEU A 162 16.12 16.19 -0.98
CA LEU A 162 15.79 17.34 -1.84
C LEU A 162 14.39 17.25 -2.46
N HIS A 163 13.70 16.12 -2.28
CA HIS A 163 12.36 15.91 -2.84
C HIS A 163 11.28 16.64 -2.01
N ASN A 164 10.21 17.05 -2.68
CA ASN A 164 9.08 17.68 -2.02
C ASN A 164 8.10 16.62 -1.50
N PHE A 165 8.03 16.47 -0.18
CA PHE A 165 7.15 15.50 0.47
C PHE A 165 5.78 16.09 0.82
N LYS A 166 4.72 15.34 0.49
CA LYS A 166 3.32 15.69 0.77
C LYS A 166 2.63 14.59 1.57
N ARG A 167 1.42 14.85 2.06
CA ARG A 167 0.68 13.96 2.97
C ARG A 167 -0.47 13.28 2.24
N CYS A 168 -0.58 11.95 2.35
CA CYS A 168 -1.75 11.22 1.84
C CYS A 168 -2.99 11.40 2.72
N ALA A 169 -2.83 11.63 4.03
CA ALA A 169 -3.92 11.53 5.02
C ALA A 169 -5.17 12.37 4.68
N PRO A 170 -5.06 13.66 4.28
CA PRO A 170 -6.24 14.45 3.92
C PRO A 170 -7.01 13.88 2.72
N ILE A 171 -6.30 13.32 1.74
CA ILE A 171 -6.91 12.69 0.56
C ILE A 171 -7.58 11.38 0.98
N MET A 172 -6.87 10.52 1.72
CA MET A 172 -7.37 9.23 2.19
C MET A 172 -8.63 9.38 3.05
N HIS A 173 -8.66 10.36 3.96
CA HIS A 173 -9.83 10.64 4.78
C HIS A 173 -11.06 10.97 3.94
N ARG A 174 -10.91 11.85 2.94
CA ARG A 174 -12.02 12.25 2.08
C ARG A 174 -12.56 11.08 1.26
N ILE A 175 -11.68 10.32 0.60
CA ILE A 175 -12.14 9.22 -0.26
C ILE A 175 -12.71 8.05 0.54
N ARG A 176 -12.24 7.82 1.78
CA ARG A 176 -12.73 6.72 2.62
C ARG A 176 -13.98 7.08 3.43
N ALA A 177 -14.29 8.37 3.60
CA ALA A 177 -15.44 8.84 4.37
C ALA A 177 -16.78 8.57 3.67
N VAL A 178 -16.82 8.68 2.34
CA VAL A 178 -18.02 8.40 1.54
C VAL A 178 -17.93 6.98 1.00
N LYS A 179 -18.86 6.12 1.42
CA LYS A 179 -18.90 4.72 0.99
C LYS A 179 -19.56 4.57 -0.36
N THR A 180 -18.92 3.79 -1.23
CA THR A 180 -19.53 3.36 -2.49
C THR A 180 -20.67 2.37 -2.23
N ALA A 181 -21.58 2.19 -3.20
CA ALA A 181 -22.65 1.21 -3.10
C ALA A 181 -22.10 -0.20 -2.84
N HIS A 182 -21.01 -0.57 -3.52
CA HIS A 182 -20.33 -1.85 -3.29
C HIS A 182 -19.75 -1.97 -1.87
N GLU A 183 -19.10 -0.95 -1.32
CA GLU A 183 -18.65 -0.99 0.08
C GLU A 183 -19.82 -1.20 1.05
N MET A 184 -20.97 -0.57 0.78
CA MET A 184 -22.17 -0.72 1.63
C MET A 184 -22.72 -2.14 1.60
N GLU A 185 -22.74 -2.80 0.44
CA GLU A 185 -23.15 -4.21 0.31
C GLU A 185 -22.30 -5.12 1.20
N TYR A 186 -20.99 -4.90 1.26
CA TYR A 186 -20.08 -5.69 2.11
C TYR A 186 -20.16 -5.34 3.60
N ILE A 187 -20.52 -4.10 3.96
CA ILE A 187 -20.72 -3.71 5.36
C ILE A 187 -22.00 -4.35 5.94
N GLN A 188 -22.98 -4.65 5.10
CA GLN A 188 -24.28 -5.21 5.52
C GLN A 188 -24.29 -6.73 5.68
N GLN A 189 -23.24 -7.43 5.24
CA GLN A 189 -23.05 -8.88 5.41
C GLN A 189 -22.56 -9.22 6.82
#